data_AF-A0A3B0UBC7-F1
#
_entry.id   AF-A0A3B0UBC7-F1
#
_cell.length_a   1.000
_cell.length_b   1.000
_cell.length_c   1.000
_cell.angle_alpha   90.00
_cell.angle_beta   90.00
_cell.angle_gamma   90.00
#
_symmetry.space_group_name_H-M   'P 1'
#
loop_
_entity.id
_entity.type
_entity.pdbx_description
1 polymer ?
#
loop_
_entity_poly.entity_id
_entity_poly.type
_entity_poly.pdbx_seq_one_letter_code
_entity_poly.pdbx_strand_id
1 'polypeptide(L)'
;MLAVSALLMLAHSLGLPAWLFTLLGVLELGLGYILYKTISNIRAMFIEISDVCTAVSNGDFHKRVMIVNAGGEAQRMVDSVNRLSDTTDAFVREAVLAMRASSDGRYYRKIRLRGLKGLYKTSAEGINEAIDVMSSIDDKVQESVAETKALLESVENGVEEVGDVLAALARTDLTKRVEGVYDGSFDKLKNDTNAVADKLADVIGQLRDTSGALKSATGEILAGANDLSERTTKQAATVEETSATVEQLSNTVMQSADQADEASTNSKALAHTAEETGQTVVLATEAMERITTSSAKISNVIGMIDDIAFQTNLLALNASVEAARAGEAGKGFAVVAIEVRRLAQSAAEASSEVKQLVEQSASEVDTGSKHVISAAEKIKDMITGIQQSSELMSGIAVSSREQASSIDEVNVAVRQMDEMTQHNAALVEETNAAIEQTDNQVDELDRIVDVFKLAEGLEKPIGKNIKAA
;
A
#
# COMPACT_ATOMS: atom_id res chain seq x y z
N MET A 1 68.12 -53.28 -119.33
CA MET A 1 68.17 -54.25 -120.45
C MET A 1 68.21 -53.60 -121.84
N LEU A 2 67.55 -52.47 -122.11
CA LEU A 2 67.67 -51.78 -123.43
C LEU A 2 69.06 -51.17 -123.72
N ALA A 3 69.85 -50.84 -122.68
CA ALA A 3 71.20 -50.27 -122.85
C ALA A 3 72.28 -51.28 -123.31
N VAL A 4 72.09 -52.58 -123.04
CA VAL A 4 73.10 -53.62 -123.30
C VAL A 4 73.22 -53.94 -124.80
N SER A 5 72.13 -53.79 -125.56
CA SER A 5 72.13 -54.02 -127.02
C SER A 5 72.80 -52.89 -127.80
N ALA A 6 72.75 -51.63 -127.33
CA ALA A 6 73.35 -50.49 -128.02
C ALA A 6 74.88 -50.45 -127.83
N LEU A 7 75.37 -50.86 -126.65
CA LEU A 7 76.80 -50.94 -126.34
C LEU A 7 77.53 -52.03 -127.15
N LEU A 8 76.87 -53.13 -127.50
CA LEU A 8 77.44 -54.20 -128.33
C LEU A 8 77.63 -53.79 -129.80
N MET A 9 76.79 -52.91 -130.35
CA MET A 9 76.96 -52.39 -131.72
C MET A 9 78.08 -51.34 -131.82
N LEU A 10 78.23 -50.48 -130.80
CA LEU A 10 79.36 -49.54 -130.71
C LEU A 10 80.70 -50.27 -130.49
N ALA A 11 80.69 -51.47 -129.89
CA ALA A 11 81.89 -52.25 -129.61
C ALA A 11 82.57 -52.83 -130.88
N HIS A 12 81.84 -53.08 -131.97
CA HIS A 12 82.46 -53.60 -133.21
C HIS A 12 83.18 -52.52 -134.02
N SER A 13 82.83 -51.23 -133.86
CA SER A 13 83.46 -50.14 -134.62
C SER A 13 84.75 -49.59 -134.00
N LEU A 14 85.02 -49.90 -132.73
CA LEU A 14 86.14 -49.33 -131.95
C LEU A 14 87.30 -50.31 -131.71
N GLY A 15 87.25 -51.55 -132.22
CA GLY A 15 88.38 -52.48 -132.21
C GLY A 15 88.87 -52.92 -130.82
N LEU A 16 88.04 -52.81 -129.77
CA LEU A 16 88.41 -53.15 -128.39
C LEU A 16 88.07 -54.62 -128.05
N PRO A 17 88.89 -55.29 -127.23
CA PRO A 17 88.69 -56.71 -126.88
C PRO A 17 87.50 -56.91 -125.93
N ALA A 18 86.71 -57.96 -126.21
CA ALA A 18 85.41 -58.23 -125.57
C ALA A 18 85.42 -58.36 -124.02
N TRP A 19 86.56 -58.68 -123.40
CA TRP A 19 86.66 -58.86 -121.93
C TRP A 19 86.57 -57.56 -121.13
N LEU A 20 86.84 -56.40 -121.75
CA LEU A 20 86.81 -55.10 -121.06
C LEU A 20 85.37 -54.69 -120.69
N PHE A 21 84.39 -55.05 -121.53
CA PHE A 21 82.98 -54.68 -121.33
C PHE A 21 82.28 -55.57 -120.30
N THR A 22 82.68 -56.84 -120.16
CA THR A 22 82.22 -57.69 -119.05
C THR A 22 82.68 -57.15 -117.69
N LEU A 23 83.85 -56.51 -117.62
CA LEU A 23 84.37 -55.92 -116.40
C LEU A 23 83.63 -54.61 -116.03
N LEU A 24 83.27 -53.81 -117.04
CA LEU A 24 82.40 -52.64 -116.89
C LEU A 24 80.98 -53.00 -116.41
N GLY A 25 80.40 -54.09 -116.92
CA GLY A 25 79.08 -54.58 -116.47
C GLY A 25 79.07 -55.05 -115.00
N VAL A 26 80.15 -55.69 -114.54
CA VAL A 26 80.29 -56.07 -113.12
C VAL A 26 80.48 -54.83 -112.22
N LEU A 27 81.17 -53.81 -112.71
CA LEU A 27 81.41 -52.56 -111.97
C LEU A 27 80.13 -51.71 -111.85
N GLU A 28 79.29 -51.66 -112.90
CA GLU A 28 77.96 -51.02 -112.82
C GLU A 28 77.02 -51.76 -111.86
N LEU A 29 77.01 -53.10 -111.87
CA LEU A 29 76.19 -53.88 -110.93
C LEU A 29 76.69 -53.73 -109.47
N GLY A 30 78.01 -53.66 -109.26
CA GLY A 30 78.61 -53.42 -107.94
C GLY A 30 78.31 -52.02 -107.41
N LEU A 31 78.45 -50.98 -108.25
CA LEU A 31 78.06 -49.61 -107.89
C LEU A 31 76.56 -49.50 -107.64
N GLY A 32 75.73 -50.13 -108.48
CA GLY A 32 74.29 -50.17 -108.30
C GLY A 32 73.87 -50.83 -106.98
N TYR A 33 74.52 -51.93 -106.58
CA TYR A 33 74.27 -52.59 -105.30
C TYR A 33 74.69 -51.71 -104.10
N ILE A 34 75.84 -51.03 -104.17
CA ILE A 34 76.29 -50.11 -103.11
C ILE A 34 75.34 -48.91 -103.00
N LEU A 35 74.91 -48.33 -104.12
CA LEU A 35 73.97 -47.20 -104.13
C LEU A 35 72.60 -47.63 -103.59
N TYR A 36 72.08 -48.78 -104.02
CA TYR A 36 70.83 -49.36 -103.52
C TYR A 36 70.91 -49.63 -102.01
N LYS A 37 72.00 -50.23 -101.52
CA LYS A 37 72.20 -50.51 -100.10
C LYS A 37 72.31 -49.24 -99.27
N THR A 38 72.98 -48.21 -99.78
CA THR A 38 73.10 -46.91 -99.09
C THR A 38 71.74 -46.17 -99.05
N ILE A 39 71.02 -46.13 -100.16
CA ILE A 39 69.66 -45.53 -100.22
C ILE A 39 68.67 -46.31 -99.36
N SER A 40 68.74 -47.64 -99.35
CA SER A 40 67.89 -48.49 -98.51
C SER A 40 68.15 -48.25 -97.03
N ASN A 41 69.42 -48.12 -96.61
CA ASN A 41 69.77 -47.83 -95.22
C ASN A 41 69.32 -46.42 -94.80
N ILE A 42 69.46 -45.42 -95.67
CA ILE A 42 68.95 -44.06 -95.43
C ILE A 42 67.43 -44.07 -95.34
N ARG A 43 66.74 -44.79 -96.23
CA ARG A 43 65.28 -44.90 -96.22
C ARG A 43 64.78 -45.57 -94.93
N ALA A 44 65.41 -46.65 -94.49
CA ALA A 44 65.08 -47.32 -93.24
C ALA A 44 65.28 -46.37 -92.03
N MET A 45 66.36 -45.59 -92.02
CA MET A 45 66.62 -44.59 -90.99
C MET A 45 65.55 -43.50 -90.92
N PHE A 46 65.15 -42.93 -92.06
CA PHE A 46 64.09 -41.92 -92.09
C PHE A 46 62.73 -42.48 -91.65
N ILE A 47 62.42 -43.73 -92.00
CA ILE A 47 61.20 -44.39 -91.54
C ILE A 47 61.22 -44.53 -90.02
N GLU A 48 62.31 -45.04 -89.43
CA GLU A 48 62.41 -45.26 -87.99
C GLU A 48 62.39 -43.94 -87.18
N ILE A 49 63.05 -42.89 -87.69
CA ILE A 49 62.98 -41.55 -87.10
C ILE A 49 61.56 -40.97 -87.21
N SER A 50 60.91 -41.11 -88.36
CA SER A 50 59.51 -40.69 -88.53
C SER A 50 58.61 -41.40 -87.54
N ASP A 51 58.79 -42.71 -87.36
CA ASP A 51 58.06 -43.56 -86.44
C ASP A 51 58.20 -43.13 -84.98
N VAL A 52 59.40 -42.70 -84.57
CA VAL A 52 59.66 -42.15 -83.23
C VAL A 52 59.08 -40.75 -83.10
N CYS A 53 59.22 -39.88 -84.10
CA CYS A 53 58.60 -38.56 -84.10
C CYS A 53 57.06 -38.65 -84.02
N THR A 54 56.44 -39.61 -84.71
CA THR A 54 55.00 -39.89 -84.60
C THR A 54 54.64 -40.39 -83.20
N ALA A 55 55.43 -41.29 -82.61
CA ALA A 55 55.21 -41.75 -81.24
C ALA A 55 55.32 -40.60 -80.22
N VAL A 56 56.37 -39.80 -80.29
CA VAL A 56 56.59 -38.59 -79.48
C VAL A 56 55.44 -37.59 -79.65
N SER A 57 54.97 -37.38 -80.88
CA SER A 57 53.81 -36.52 -81.17
C SER A 57 52.50 -37.04 -80.55
N ASN A 58 52.37 -38.35 -80.37
CA ASN A 58 51.23 -38.99 -79.71
C ASN A 58 51.42 -39.08 -78.18
N GLY A 59 52.52 -38.57 -77.63
CA GLY A 59 52.83 -38.61 -76.20
C GLY A 59 53.49 -39.91 -75.72
N ASP A 60 53.89 -40.82 -76.63
CA ASP A 60 54.71 -41.98 -76.31
C ASP A 60 56.20 -41.63 -76.46
N PHE A 61 56.81 -41.29 -75.33
CA PHE A 61 58.22 -40.98 -75.25
C PHE A 61 59.09 -42.18 -74.87
N HIS A 62 58.60 -43.43 -74.96
CA HIS A 62 59.42 -44.63 -74.72
C HIS A 62 60.05 -45.18 -75.99
N LYS A 63 59.49 -44.88 -77.17
CA LYS A 63 60.04 -45.32 -78.46
C LYS A 63 61.38 -44.64 -78.74
N ARG A 64 62.40 -45.41 -79.15
CA ARG A 64 63.76 -44.94 -79.45
C ARG A 64 64.15 -45.35 -80.86
N VAL A 65 65.00 -44.52 -81.49
CA VAL A 65 65.64 -44.88 -82.76
C VAL A 65 66.85 -45.77 -82.43
N MET A 66 66.86 -47.01 -82.91
CA MET A 66 67.79 -48.08 -82.53
C MET A 66 68.73 -48.50 -83.68
N ILE A 67 69.19 -47.53 -84.45
CA ILE A 67 70.04 -47.79 -85.63
C ILE A 67 71.50 -47.98 -85.20
N VAL A 68 72.05 -49.15 -85.53
CA VAL A 68 73.46 -49.50 -85.27
C VAL A 68 74.33 -49.05 -86.46
N ASN A 69 75.41 -48.31 -86.20
CA ASN A 69 76.39 -47.81 -87.19
C ASN A 69 75.89 -46.71 -88.16
N ALA A 70 75.13 -45.72 -87.68
CA ALA A 70 74.82 -44.52 -88.45
C ALA A 70 76.02 -43.55 -88.48
N GLY A 71 77.13 -43.88 -89.15
CA GLY A 71 78.34 -43.04 -89.15
C GLY A 71 78.10 -41.55 -89.50
N GLY A 72 78.80 -40.65 -88.82
CA GLY A 72 78.85 -39.21 -89.15
C GLY A 72 77.67 -38.37 -88.63
N GLU A 73 77.01 -37.63 -89.53
CA GLU A 73 75.88 -36.73 -89.22
C GLU A 73 74.58 -37.47 -88.88
N ALA A 74 74.44 -38.69 -89.38
CA ALA A 74 73.28 -39.54 -89.13
C ALA A 74 73.15 -39.92 -87.63
N GLN A 75 74.24 -40.31 -86.96
CA GLN A 75 74.23 -40.57 -85.52
C GLN A 75 73.84 -39.32 -84.71
N ARG A 76 74.32 -38.14 -85.11
CA ARG A 76 73.97 -36.88 -84.43
C ARG A 76 72.47 -36.61 -84.49
N MET A 77 71.80 -36.98 -85.59
CA MET A 77 70.36 -36.86 -85.73
C MET A 77 69.61 -37.86 -84.83
N VAL A 78 70.03 -39.13 -84.81
CA VAL A 78 69.48 -40.17 -83.91
C VAL A 78 69.59 -39.74 -82.45
N ASP A 79 70.78 -39.31 -82.02
CA ASP A 79 71.02 -38.86 -80.66
C ASP A 79 70.19 -37.61 -80.32
N SER A 80 69.97 -36.71 -81.28
CA SER A 80 69.15 -35.50 -81.07
C SER A 80 67.68 -35.83 -80.90
N VAL A 81 67.13 -36.75 -81.70
CA VAL A 81 65.73 -37.22 -81.59
C VAL A 81 65.50 -37.97 -80.29
N ASN A 82 66.41 -38.88 -79.92
CA ASN A 82 66.32 -39.61 -78.65
C ASN A 82 66.48 -38.66 -77.45
N ARG A 83 67.42 -37.70 -77.47
CA ARG A 83 67.55 -36.68 -76.41
C ARG A 83 66.31 -35.78 -76.31
N LEU A 84 65.69 -35.44 -77.42
CA LEU A 84 64.43 -34.69 -77.43
C LEU A 84 63.34 -35.51 -76.73
N SER A 85 63.18 -36.78 -77.10
CA SER A 85 62.23 -37.70 -76.45
C SER A 85 62.48 -37.83 -74.94
N ASP A 86 63.73 -38.05 -74.52
CA ASP A 86 64.11 -38.14 -73.10
C ASP A 86 63.82 -36.86 -72.32
N THR A 87 64.16 -35.70 -72.90
CA THR A 87 63.95 -34.39 -72.25
C THR A 87 62.47 -34.07 -72.12
N THR A 88 61.68 -34.37 -73.16
CA THR A 88 60.23 -34.17 -73.12
C THR A 88 59.55 -35.12 -72.15
N ASP A 89 59.92 -36.42 -72.12
CA ASP A 89 59.39 -37.39 -71.16
C ASP A 89 59.64 -36.96 -69.72
N ALA A 90 60.90 -36.64 -69.40
CA ALA A 90 61.30 -36.23 -68.06
C ALA A 90 60.56 -34.97 -67.62
N PHE A 91 60.44 -33.96 -68.50
CA PHE A 91 59.71 -32.74 -68.20
C PHE A 91 58.21 -32.99 -67.99
N VAL A 92 57.55 -33.72 -68.90
CA VAL A 92 56.12 -34.01 -68.81
C VAL A 92 55.81 -34.82 -67.54
N ARG A 93 56.63 -35.83 -67.19
CA ARG A 93 56.48 -36.58 -65.95
C ARG A 93 56.63 -35.70 -64.72
N GLU A 94 57.68 -34.90 -64.64
CA GLU A 94 57.89 -34.00 -63.51
C GLU A 94 56.77 -32.96 -63.39
N ALA A 95 56.29 -32.41 -64.51
CA ALA A 95 55.17 -31.49 -64.53
C ALA A 95 53.87 -32.12 -64.03
N VAL A 96 53.54 -33.34 -64.49
CA VAL A 96 52.35 -34.08 -64.03
C VAL A 96 52.47 -34.42 -62.55
N LEU A 97 53.65 -34.85 -62.07
CA LEU A 97 53.86 -35.19 -60.67
C LEU A 97 53.78 -33.97 -59.75
N ALA A 98 54.34 -32.83 -60.17
CA ALA A 98 54.23 -31.57 -59.43
C ALA A 98 52.77 -31.09 -59.38
N MET A 99 52.06 -31.09 -60.51
CA MET A 99 50.65 -30.68 -60.56
C MET A 99 49.72 -31.61 -59.77
N ARG A 100 49.92 -32.93 -59.82
CA ARG A 100 49.16 -33.88 -58.98
C ARG A 100 49.44 -33.68 -57.50
N ALA A 101 50.71 -33.48 -57.12
CA ALA A 101 51.04 -33.22 -55.72
C ALA A 101 50.39 -31.92 -55.22
N SER A 102 50.40 -30.85 -56.02
CA SER A 102 49.73 -29.61 -55.67
C SER A 102 48.21 -29.74 -55.63
N SER A 103 47.61 -30.52 -56.52
CA SER A 103 46.18 -30.84 -56.46
C SER A 103 45.79 -31.62 -55.20
N ASP A 104 46.72 -32.36 -54.59
CA ASP A 104 46.53 -33.06 -53.32
C ASP A 104 46.98 -32.22 -52.10
N GLY A 105 47.17 -30.91 -52.25
CA GLY A 105 47.59 -30.01 -51.17
C GLY A 105 49.08 -30.11 -50.77
N ARG A 106 49.92 -30.80 -51.55
CA ARG A 106 51.36 -30.97 -51.30
C ARG A 106 52.20 -30.00 -52.15
N TYR A 107 52.08 -28.71 -51.87
CA TYR A 107 52.71 -27.63 -52.63
C TYR A 107 54.25 -27.56 -52.54
N TYR A 108 54.87 -28.32 -51.62
CA TYR A 108 56.33 -28.39 -51.52
C TYR A 108 57.00 -29.09 -52.70
N ARG A 109 56.26 -29.86 -53.51
CA ARG A 109 56.80 -30.61 -54.66
C ARG A 109 56.87 -29.74 -55.90
N LYS A 110 58.01 -29.08 -56.09
CA LYS A 110 58.32 -28.23 -57.26
C LYS A 110 59.15 -28.94 -58.31
N ILE A 111 59.02 -28.52 -59.58
CA ILE A 111 59.86 -28.99 -60.68
C ILE A 111 61.26 -28.43 -60.49
N ARG A 112 62.28 -29.30 -60.53
CA ARG A 112 63.69 -28.88 -60.45
C ARG A 112 64.11 -28.23 -61.77
N LEU A 113 64.60 -26.99 -61.71
CA LEU A 113 64.99 -26.22 -62.89
C LEU A 113 66.35 -26.64 -63.49
N ARG A 114 67.13 -27.46 -62.77
CA ARG A 114 68.51 -27.81 -63.15
C ARG A 114 68.54 -28.64 -64.44
N GLY A 115 69.16 -28.10 -65.48
CA GLY A 115 69.32 -28.78 -66.78
C GLY A 115 68.27 -28.43 -67.83
N LEU A 116 67.18 -27.75 -67.45
CA LEU A 116 66.15 -27.27 -68.37
C LEU A 116 66.61 -25.98 -69.08
N LYS A 117 66.29 -25.87 -70.37
CA LYS A 117 66.63 -24.70 -71.20
C LYS A 117 65.44 -24.33 -72.10
N GLY A 118 65.40 -23.07 -72.53
CA GLY A 118 64.34 -22.56 -73.40
C GLY A 118 62.96 -22.74 -72.77
N LEU A 119 61.97 -23.13 -73.59
CA LEU A 119 60.57 -23.24 -73.18
C LEU A 119 60.36 -24.19 -72.00
N TYR A 120 61.13 -25.29 -71.88
CA TYR A 120 61.02 -26.20 -70.73
C TYR A 120 61.30 -25.53 -69.39
N LYS A 121 62.28 -24.62 -69.35
CA LYS A 121 62.61 -23.88 -68.12
C LYS A 121 61.50 -22.89 -67.79
N THR A 122 61.05 -22.11 -68.78
CA THR A 122 59.97 -21.13 -68.60
C THR A 122 58.66 -21.80 -68.16
N SER A 123 58.32 -22.95 -68.76
CA SER A 123 57.14 -23.72 -68.34
C SER A 123 57.31 -24.29 -66.93
N ALA A 124 58.49 -24.77 -66.55
CA ALA A 124 58.75 -25.23 -65.18
C ALA A 124 58.65 -24.10 -64.15
N GLU A 125 59.16 -22.91 -64.47
CA GLU A 125 59.04 -21.70 -63.64
C GLU A 125 57.57 -21.29 -63.49
N GLY A 126 56.81 -21.22 -64.59
CA GLY A 126 55.38 -20.90 -64.54
C GLY A 126 54.54 -21.92 -63.78
N ILE A 127 54.87 -23.21 -63.88
CA ILE A 127 54.23 -24.26 -63.05
C ILE A 127 54.59 -24.03 -61.57
N ASN A 128 55.86 -23.80 -61.24
CA ASN A 128 56.27 -23.58 -59.85
C ASN A 128 55.62 -22.31 -59.26
N GLU A 129 55.49 -21.24 -60.03
CA GLU A 129 54.79 -20.02 -59.63
C GLU A 129 53.30 -20.27 -59.40
N ALA A 130 52.65 -21.03 -60.28
CA ALA A 130 51.26 -21.45 -60.07
C ALA A 130 51.10 -22.29 -58.78
N ILE A 131 52.07 -23.15 -58.47
CA ILE A 131 52.09 -23.92 -57.22
C ILE A 131 52.24 -23.00 -56.00
N ASP A 132 53.07 -21.96 -56.08
CA ASP A 132 53.23 -20.96 -55.01
C ASP A 132 51.94 -20.15 -54.78
N VAL A 133 51.27 -19.73 -55.86
CA VAL A 133 49.97 -19.08 -55.77
C VAL A 133 48.94 -20.01 -55.12
N MET A 134 48.86 -21.27 -55.54
CA MET A 134 47.95 -22.26 -54.95
C MET A 134 48.22 -22.46 -53.46
N SER A 135 49.49 -22.54 -53.02
CA SER A 135 49.86 -22.62 -51.60
C SER A 135 49.35 -21.42 -50.80
N SER A 136 49.55 -20.20 -51.31
CA SER A 136 49.13 -18.98 -50.62
C SER A 136 47.60 -18.83 -50.52
N ILE A 137 46.87 -19.37 -51.51
CA ILE A 137 45.40 -19.41 -51.48
C ILE A 137 44.94 -20.43 -50.44
N ASP A 138 45.55 -21.62 -50.39
CA ASP A 138 45.22 -22.65 -49.41
C ASP A 138 45.42 -22.14 -47.98
N ASP A 139 46.55 -21.47 -47.70
CA ASP A 139 46.82 -20.86 -46.39
C ASP A 139 45.74 -19.85 -45.98
N LYS A 140 45.34 -18.95 -46.91
CA LYS A 140 44.27 -17.96 -46.67
C LYS A 140 42.90 -18.60 -46.49
N VAL A 141 42.62 -19.69 -47.22
CA VAL A 141 41.37 -20.45 -47.06
C VAL A 141 41.35 -21.10 -45.68
N GLN A 142 42.45 -21.69 -45.22
CA GLN A 142 42.53 -22.27 -43.86
C GLN A 142 42.37 -21.21 -42.76
N GLU A 143 43.01 -20.05 -42.91
CA GLU A 143 42.85 -18.91 -41.99
C GLU A 143 41.40 -18.43 -41.94
N SER A 144 40.77 -18.20 -43.09
CA SER A 144 39.37 -17.81 -43.17
C SER A 144 38.42 -18.87 -42.59
N VAL A 145 38.68 -20.17 -42.82
CA VAL A 145 37.90 -21.25 -42.21
C VAL A 145 38.04 -21.25 -40.69
N ALA A 146 39.24 -21.03 -40.16
CA ALA A 146 39.47 -20.95 -38.72
C ALA A 146 38.77 -19.75 -38.08
N GLU A 147 38.84 -18.56 -38.69
CA GLU A 147 38.12 -17.36 -38.25
C GLU A 147 36.60 -17.56 -38.29
N THR A 148 36.08 -18.14 -39.39
CA THR A 148 34.65 -18.41 -39.54
C THR A 148 34.16 -19.41 -38.50
N LYS A 149 34.98 -20.43 -38.19
CA LYS A 149 34.67 -21.41 -37.14
C LYS A 149 34.65 -20.77 -35.76
N ALA A 150 35.63 -19.91 -35.44
CA ALA A 150 35.67 -19.20 -34.16
C ALA A 150 34.47 -18.25 -34.00
N LEU A 151 34.06 -17.56 -35.08
CA LEU A 151 32.84 -16.76 -35.10
C LEU A 151 31.59 -17.61 -34.90
N LEU A 152 31.47 -18.75 -35.58
CA LEU A 152 30.35 -19.69 -35.42
C LEU A 152 30.25 -20.20 -33.99
N GLU A 153 31.36 -20.65 -33.38
CA GLU A 153 31.40 -21.10 -31.98
C GLU A 153 31.01 -19.95 -31.03
N SER A 154 31.49 -18.73 -31.25
CA SER A 154 31.10 -17.56 -30.44
C SER A 154 29.63 -17.20 -30.58
N VAL A 155 29.06 -17.32 -31.78
CA VAL A 155 27.63 -17.07 -32.03
C VAL A 155 26.78 -18.15 -31.39
N GLU A 156 27.16 -19.43 -31.54
CA GLU A 156 26.46 -20.57 -30.95
C GLU A 156 26.42 -20.45 -29.42
N ASN A 157 27.58 -20.25 -28.78
CA ASN A 157 27.66 -20.07 -27.32
C ASN A 157 26.86 -18.85 -26.83
N GLY A 158 26.98 -17.70 -27.52
CA GLY A 158 26.29 -16.48 -27.12
C GLY A 158 24.76 -16.57 -27.25
N VAL A 159 24.28 -17.21 -28.32
CA VAL A 159 22.84 -17.42 -28.53
C VAL A 159 22.29 -18.48 -27.57
N GLU A 160 23.04 -19.55 -27.32
CA GLU A 160 22.65 -20.60 -26.37
C GLU A 160 22.54 -20.04 -24.95
N GLU A 161 23.54 -19.30 -24.47
CA GLU A 161 23.54 -18.74 -23.11
C GLU A 161 22.43 -17.69 -22.91
N VAL A 162 22.21 -16.81 -23.90
CA VAL A 162 21.08 -15.86 -23.88
C VAL A 162 19.75 -16.63 -23.90
N GLY A 163 19.66 -17.69 -24.71
CA GLY A 163 18.50 -18.57 -24.77
C GLY A 163 18.18 -19.23 -23.42
N ASP A 164 19.20 -19.70 -22.70
CA ASP A 164 19.07 -20.30 -21.39
C ASP A 164 18.57 -19.31 -20.33
N VAL A 165 19.09 -18.09 -20.33
CA VAL A 165 18.63 -17.03 -19.43
C VAL A 165 17.19 -16.62 -19.75
N LEU A 166 16.84 -16.42 -21.03
CA LEU A 166 15.47 -16.14 -21.43
C LEU A 166 14.51 -17.29 -21.07
N ALA A 167 14.95 -18.54 -21.19
CA ALA A 167 14.19 -19.70 -20.76
C ALA A 167 14.03 -19.78 -19.23
N ALA A 168 15.02 -19.32 -18.46
CA ALA A 168 14.90 -19.15 -17.02
C ALA A 168 13.89 -18.06 -16.66
N LEU A 169 13.96 -16.88 -17.31
CA LEU A 169 13.00 -15.79 -17.14
C LEU A 169 11.56 -16.21 -17.47
N ALA A 170 11.36 -16.97 -18.55
CA ALA A 170 10.05 -17.52 -18.92
C ALA A 170 9.50 -18.50 -17.87
N ARG A 171 10.37 -19.14 -17.09
CA ARG A 171 10.04 -19.99 -15.94
C ARG A 171 10.09 -19.21 -14.62
N THR A 172 10.02 -17.87 -14.68
CA THR A 172 10.00 -16.96 -13.52
C THR A 172 11.25 -17.04 -12.63
N ASP A 173 12.36 -17.57 -13.15
CA ASP A 173 13.64 -17.61 -12.46
C ASP A 173 14.46 -16.37 -12.84
N LEU A 174 14.46 -15.37 -11.95
CA LEU A 174 15.17 -14.11 -12.14
C LEU A 174 16.60 -14.15 -11.59
N THR A 175 17.13 -15.33 -11.22
CA THR A 175 18.46 -15.50 -10.63
C THR A 175 19.58 -15.68 -11.66
N LYS A 176 19.24 -16.06 -12.90
CA LYS A 176 20.20 -16.37 -13.97
C LYS A 176 20.65 -15.13 -14.73
N ARG A 177 21.92 -15.08 -15.09
CA ARG A 177 22.53 -14.01 -15.89
C ARG A 177 23.41 -14.62 -16.97
N VAL A 178 23.59 -13.87 -18.07
CA VAL A 178 24.58 -14.18 -19.10
C VAL A 178 25.94 -13.73 -18.55
N GLU A 179 26.84 -14.68 -18.32
CA GLU A 179 28.15 -14.46 -17.68
C GLU A 179 29.29 -14.43 -18.70
N GLY A 180 29.11 -15.07 -19.87
CA GLY A 180 30.09 -15.13 -20.95
C GLY A 180 30.69 -13.78 -21.35
N VAL A 181 31.93 -13.80 -21.84
CA VAL A 181 32.64 -12.61 -22.34
C VAL A 181 32.43 -12.52 -23.85
N TYR A 182 31.78 -11.45 -24.28
CA TYR A 182 31.45 -11.20 -25.68
C TYR A 182 31.92 -9.80 -26.05
N ASP A 183 32.03 -9.53 -27.36
CA ASP A 183 32.37 -8.22 -27.90
C ASP A 183 31.27 -7.71 -28.84
N GLY A 184 31.25 -6.39 -29.06
CA GLY A 184 30.36 -5.75 -30.02
C GLY A 184 28.87 -5.98 -29.71
N SER A 185 28.12 -6.46 -30.70
CA SER A 185 26.65 -6.62 -30.58
C SER A 185 26.23 -7.68 -29.57
N PHE A 186 27.05 -8.72 -29.34
CA PHE A 186 26.74 -9.78 -28.38
C PHE A 186 26.96 -9.34 -26.93
N ASP A 187 27.95 -8.48 -26.66
CA ASP A 187 28.09 -7.83 -25.36
C ASP A 187 26.87 -6.95 -25.05
N LYS A 188 26.41 -6.17 -26.03
CA LYS A 188 25.18 -5.40 -25.89
C LYS A 188 23.97 -6.30 -25.61
N LEU A 189 23.82 -7.43 -26.31
CA LEU A 189 22.73 -8.38 -26.08
C LEU A 189 22.77 -8.98 -24.67
N LYS A 190 23.96 -9.37 -24.19
CA LYS A 190 24.18 -9.80 -22.80
C LYS A 190 23.73 -8.73 -21.82
N ASN A 191 24.21 -7.51 -21.98
CA ASN A 191 23.94 -6.41 -21.06
C ASN A 191 22.44 -6.05 -21.05
N ASP A 192 21.80 -5.99 -22.22
CA ASP A 192 20.36 -5.73 -22.32
C ASP A 192 19.54 -6.87 -21.69
N THR A 193 19.93 -8.14 -21.89
CA THR A 193 19.26 -9.31 -21.30
C THR A 193 19.38 -9.31 -19.77
N ASN A 194 20.58 -9.07 -19.25
CA ASN A 194 20.83 -8.97 -17.82
C ASN A 194 20.09 -7.77 -17.20
N ALA A 195 20.05 -6.63 -17.89
CA ALA A 195 19.33 -5.44 -17.43
C ALA A 195 17.81 -5.70 -17.32
N VAL A 196 17.21 -6.46 -18.23
CA VAL A 196 15.80 -6.89 -18.12
C VAL A 196 15.60 -7.77 -16.89
N ALA A 197 16.48 -8.76 -16.67
CA ALA A 197 16.41 -9.63 -15.50
C ALA A 197 16.54 -8.85 -14.19
N ASP A 198 17.48 -7.89 -14.11
CA ASP A 198 17.69 -7.03 -12.96
C ASP A 198 16.47 -6.13 -12.70
N LYS A 199 15.91 -5.52 -13.75
CA LYS A 199 14.73 -4.64 -13.62
C LYS A 199 13.48 -5.41 -13.19
N LEU A 200 13.26 -6.61 -13.71
CA LEU A 200 12.17 -7.45 -13.24
C LEU A 200 12.40 -7.88 -11.79
N ALA A 201 13.61 -8.27 -11.40
CA ALA A 201 13.92 -8.65 -10.03
C ALA A 201 13.68 -7.51 -9.04
N ASP A 202 14.07 -6.28 -9.40
CA ASP A 202 13.83 -5.07 -8.61
C ASP A 202 12.33 -4.78 -8.45
N VAL A 203 11.55 -4.82 -9.54
CA VAL A 203 10.09 -4.61 -9.50
C VAL A 203 9.38 -5.67 -8.64
N ILE A 204 9.74 -6.95 -8.80
CA ILE A 204 9.16 -8.05 -8.02
C ILE A 204 9.55 -7.93 -6.54
N GLY A 205 10.79 -7.54 -6.24
CA GLY A 205 11.24 -7.27 -4.87
C GLY A 205 10.44 -6.14 -4.21
N GLN A 206 10.27 -5.01 -4.91
CA GLN A 206 9.46 -3.89 -4.42
C GLN A 206 7.99 -4.25 -4.21
N LEU A 207 7.41 -5.10 -5.07
CA LEU A 207 6.05 -5.61 -4.90
C LEU A 207 5.93 -6.48 -3.65
N ARG A 208 6.91 -7.35 -3.38
CA ARG A 208 6.94 -8.19 -2.17
C ARG A 208 7.01 -7.33 -0.89
N ASP A 209 7.88 -6.33 -0.89
CA ASP A 209 8.01 -5.39 0.23
C ASP A 209 6.72 -4.58 0.45
N THR A 210 6.10 -4.11 -0.64
CA THR A 210 4.83 -3.36 -0.59
C THR A 210 3.68 -4.23 -0.08
N SER A 211 3.60 -5.48 -0.53
CA SER A 211 2.59 -6.45 -0.06
C SER A 211 2.73 -6.71 1.44
N GLY A 212 3.96 -6.96 1.92
CA GLY A 212 4.22 -7.15 3.35
C GLY A 212 3.87 -5.91 4.19
N ALA A 213 4.19 -4.71 3.70
CA ALA A 213 3.81 -3.46 4.36
C ALA A 213 2.29 -3.27 4.40
N LEU A 214 1.59 -3.59 3.31
CA LEU A 214 0.13 -3.51 3.23
C LEU A 214 -0.53 -4.47 4.22
N LYS A 215 -0.03 -5.70 4.34
CA LYS A 215 -0.50 -6.71 5.32
C LYS A 215 -0.35 -6.25 6.77
N SER A 216 0.77 -5.60 7.08
CA SER A 216 0.99 -5.02 8.41
C SER A 216 0.00 -3.88 8.67
N ALA A 217 -0.19 -2.98 7.70
CA ALA A 217 -1.10 -1.86 7.82
C ALA A 217 -2.56 -2.33 7.98
N THR A 218 -3.02 -3.31 7.20
CA THR A 218 -4.38 -3.87 7.34
C THR A 218 -4.58 -4.54 8.70
N GLY A 219 -3.56 -5.24 9.22
CA GLY A 219 -3.58 -5.80 10.58
C GLY A 219 -3.73 -4.74 11.68
N GLU A 220 -3.02 -3.62 11.57
CA GLU A 220 -3.16 -2.48 12.49
C GLU A 220 -4.55 -1.83 12.40
N ILE A 221 -5.08 -1.65 11.18
CA ILE A 221 -6.43 -1.11 10.97
C ILE A 221 -7.48 -2.06 11.56
N LEU A 222 -7.32 -3.38 11.42
CA LEU A 222 -8.23 -4.38 12.00
C LEU A 222 -8.25 -4.32 13.52
N ALA A 223 -7.08 -4.20 14.15
CA ALA A 223 -6.99 -4.02 15.59
C ALA A 223 -7.70 -2.74 16.04
N GLY A 224 -7.52 -1.63 15.30
CA GLY A 224 -8.22 -0.37 15.55
C GLY A 224 -9.74 -0.45 15.36
N ALA A 225 -10.21 -1.16 14.34
CA ALA A 225 -11.63 -1.37 14.09
C ALA A 225 -12.28 -2.20 15.21
N ASN A 226 -11.58 -3.23 15.72
CA ASN A 226 -12.05 -4.01 16.86
C ASN A 226 -12.11 -3.18 18.16
N ASP A 227 -11.10 -2.35 18.45
CA ASP A 227 -11.15 -1.41 19.59
C ASP A 227 -12.32 -0.45 19.46
N LEU A 228 -12.54 0.11 18.26
CA LEU A 228 -13.67 0.99 17.98
C LEU A 228 -15.01 0.27 18.19
N SER A 229 -15.12 -1.00 17.79
CA SER A 229 -16.30 -1.85 18.03
C SER A 229 -16.62 -1.99 19.52
N GLU A 230 -15.60 -2.33 20.33
CA GLU A 230 -15.74 -2.51 21.78
C GLU A 230 -16.17 -1.19 22.45
N ARG A 231 -15.53 -0.08 22.07
CA ARG A 231 -15.86 1.25 22.58
C ARG A 231 -17.27 1.68 22.17
N THR A 232 -17.68 1.40 20.94
CA THR A 232 -19.03 1.70 20.44
C THR A 232 -20.09 0.91 21.22
N THR A 233 -19.82 -0.35 21.54
CA THR A 233 -20.71 -1.18 22.37
C THR A 233 -20.84 -0.63 23.80
N LYS A 234 -19.72 -0.24 24.43
CA LYS A 234 -19.74 0.40 25.75
C LYS A 234 -20.46 1.75 25.73
N GLN A 235 -20.26 2.52 24.66
CA GLN A 235 -20.93 3.79 24.47
C GLN A 235 -22.45 3.62 24.33
N ALA A 236 -22.91 2.61 23.58
CA ALA A 236 -24.33 2.30 23.46
C ALA A 236 -24.98 2.04 24.83
N ALA A 237 -24.36 1.20 25.65
CA ALA A 237 -24.84 0.95 27.01
C ALA A 237 -24.89 2.22 27.88
N THR A 238 -23.87 3.09 27.74
CA THR A 238 -23.82 4.37 28.47
C THR A 238 -24.91 5.34 28.00
N VAL A 239 -25.19 5.37 26.70
CA VAL A 239 -26.25 6.21 26.11
C VAL A 239 -27.63 5.73 26.56
N GLU A 240 -27.88 4.43 26.60
CA GLU A 240 -29.12 3.86 27.14
C GLU A 240 -29.34 4.23 28.62
N GLU A 241 -28.31 4.06 29.47
CA GLU A 241 -28.39 4.41 30.89
C GLU A 241 -28.58 5.92 31.11
N THR A 242 -27.89 6.74 30.32
CA THR A 242 -28.02 8.20 30.36
C THR A 242 -29.41 8.63 29.92
N SER A 243 -29.96 8.02 28.87
CA SER A 243 -31.31 8.30 28.38
C SER A 243 -32.37 8.01 29.45
N ALA A 244 -32.29 6.84 30.09
CA ALA A 244 -33.18 6.47 31.18
C ALA A 244 -33.08 7.44 32.38
N THR A 245 -31.85 7.86 32.72
CA THR A 245 -31.61 8.81 33.80
C THR A 245 -32.18 10.20 33.48
N VAL A 246 -32.02 10.67 32.23
CA VAL A 246 -32.55 11.94 31.75
C VAL A 246 -34.08 11.95 31.76
N GLU A 247 -34.71 10.86 31.34
CA GLU A 247 -36.17 10.70 31.40
C GLU A 247 -36.69 10.73 32.85
N GLN A 248 -36.04 9.97 33.75
CA GLN A 248 -36.39 9.99 35.17
C GLN A 248 -36.18 11.37 35.80
N LEU A 249 -35.10 12.07 35.45
CA LEU A 249 -34.82 13.42 35.91
C LEU A 249 -35.89 14.41 35.42
N SER A 250 -36.26 14.34 34.15
CA SER A 250 -37.33 15.15 33.57
C SER A 250 -38.65 14.99 34.34
N ASN A 251 -39.04 13.74 34.60
CA ASN A 251 -40.24 13.43 35.38
C ASN A 251 -40.16 13.98 36.82
N THR A 252 -39.02 13.86 37.47
CA THR A 252 -38.81 14.34 38.85
C THR A 252 -38.87 15.87 38.93
N VAL A 253 -38.30 16.57 37.95
CA VAL A 253 -38.32 18.03 37.88
C VAL A 253 -39.73 18.55 37.58
N MET A 254 -40.46 17.89 36.67
CA MET A 254 -41.88 18.21 36.43
C MET A 254 -42.73 18.01 37.67
N GLN A 255 -42.56 16.89 38.39
CA GLN A 255 -43.24 16.65 39.65
C GLN A 255 -42.90 17.72 40.71
N SER A 256 -41.65 18.17 40.76
CA SER A 256 -41.22 19.26 41.66
C SER A 256 -41.90 20.59 41.32
N ALA A 257 -42.10 20.87 40.02
CA ALA A 257 -42.83 22.05 39.56
C ALA A 257 -44.29 22.01 40.02
N ASP A 258 -44.97 20.87 39.87
CA ASP A 258 -46.36 20.69 40.28
C ASP A 258 -46.52 20.78 41.80
N GLN A 259 -45.61 20.15 42.56
CA GLN A 259 -45.61 20.24 44.02
C GLN A 259 -45.39 21.67 44.53
N ALA A 260 -44.52 22.44 43.86
CA ALA A 260 -44.31 23.84 44.20
C ALA A 260 -45.54 24.71 43.88
N ASP A 261 -46.25 24.42 42.78
CA ASP A 261 -47.49 25.10 42.40
C ASP A 261 -48.62 24.82 43.43
N GLU A 262 -48.76 23.56 43.85
CA GLU A 262 -49.69 23.14 44.90
C GLU A 262 -49.35 23.81 46.25
N ALA A 263 -48.08 23.81 46.64
CA ALA A 263 -47.62 24.46 47.86
C ALA A 263 -47.85 26.00 47.84
N SER A 264 -47.68 26.65 46.69
CA SER A 264 -47.99 28.06 46.52
C SER A 264 -49.49 28.33 46.69
N THR A 265 -50.34 27.48 46.12
CA THR A 265 -51.80 27.57 46.26
C THR A 265 -52.24 27.38 47.70
N ASN A 266 -51.71 26.37 48.39
CA ASN A 266 -51.98 26.13 49.80
C ASN A 266 -51.53 27.31 50.69
N SER A 267 -50.37 27.89 50.39
CA SER A 267 -49.88 29.09 51.09
C SER A 267 -50.84 30.27 50.92
N LYS A 268 -51.39 30.50 49.72
CA LYS A 268 -52.42 31.54 49.49
C LYS A 268 -53.69 31.29 50.31
N ALA A 269 -54.16 30.05 50.39
CA ALA A 269 -55.32 29.69 51.20
C ALA A 269 -55.07 29.90 52.71
N LEU A 270 -53.86 29.56 53.19
CA LEU A 270 -53.44 29.83 54.57
C LEU A 270 -53.36 31.33 54.87
N ALA A 271 -52.86 32.15 53.94
CA ALA A 271 -52.83 33.60 54.10
C ALA A 271 -54.24 34.17 54.27
N HIS A 272 -55.20 33.71 53.47
CA HIS A 272 -56.60 34.12 53.59
C HIS A 272 -57.20 33.72 54.95
N THR A 273 -56.96 32.49 55.40
CA THR A 273 -57.41 32.02 56.72
C THR A 273 -56.80 32.85 57.87
N ALA A 274 -55.52 33.22 57.74
CA ALA A 274 -54.84 34.07 58.70
C ALA A 274 -55.40 35.51 58.71
N GLU A 275 -55.80 36.05 57.57
CA GLU A 275 -56.50 37.35 57.49
C GLU A 275 -57.85 37.32 58.20
N GLU A 276 -58.67 36.28 57.99
CA GLU A 276 -59.95 36.10 58.71
C GLU A 276 -59.74 35.95 60.22
N THR A 277 -58.70 35.22 60.61
CA THR A 277 -58.31 35.08 62.03
C THR A 277 -57.89 36.43 62.61
N GLY A 278 -57.14 37.23 61.85
CA GLY A 278 -56.75 38.59 62.22
C GLY A 278 -57.96 39.49 62.46
N GLN A 279 -58.98 39.43 61.60
CA GLN A 279 -60.24 40.18 61.79
C GLN A 279 -60.96 39.78 63.08
N THR A 280 -60.99 38.49 63.40
CA THR A 280 -61.60 37.99 64.64
C THR A 280 -60.88 38.51 65.89
N VAL A 281 -59.55 38.60 65.84
CA VAL A 281 -58.74 39.16 66.94
C VAL A 281 -58.96 40.68 67.10
N VAL A 282 -59.17 41.42 66.01
CA VAL A 282 -59.56 42.84 66.07
C VAL A 282 -60.90 43.00 66.79
N LEU A 283 -61.91 42.21 66.43
CA LEU A 283 -63.21 42.21 67.11
C LEU A 283 -63.11 41.85 68.60
N ALA A 284 -62.22 40.90 68.95
CA ALA A 284 -61.95 40.54 70.34
C ALA A 284 -61.30 41.69 71.12
N THR A 285 -60.38 42.44 70.49
CA THR A 285 -59.74 43.62 71.09
C THR A 285 -60.77 44.71 71.39
N GLU A 286 -61.64 45.02 70.44
CA GLU A 286 -62.74 45.98 70.63
C GLU A 286 -63.71 45.54 71.74
N ALA A 287 -63.99 44.24 71.86
CA ALA A 287 -64.82 43.70 72.94
C ALA A 287 -64.18 43.91 74.31
N MET A 288 -62.86 43.67 74.44
CA MET A 288 -62.12 43.93 75.67
C MET A 288 -62.13 45.42 76.03
N GLU A 289 -61.97 46.32 75.06
CA GLU A 289 -62.03 47.78 75.30
C GLU A 289 -63.41 48.22 75.82
N ARG A 290 -64.50 47.66 75.26
CA ARG A 290 -65.86 47.88 75.76
C ARG A 290 -66.04 47.36 77.19
N ILE A 291 -65.48 46.19 77.52
CA ILE A 291 -65.53 45.62 78.87
C ILE A 291 -64.74 46.49 79.86
N THR A 292 -63.55 46.98 79.48
CA THR A 292 -62.75 47.91 80.29
C THR A 292 -63.54 49.19 80.57
N THR A 293 -64.15 49.78 79.54
CA THR A 293 -65.00 50.98 79.69
C THR A 293 -66.20 50.72 80.59
N SER A 294 -66.86 49.58 80.45
CA SER A 294 -68.00 49.18 81.28
C SER A 294 -67.58 48.98 82.74
N SER A 295 -66.43 48.34 82.98
CA SER A 295 -65.89 48.09 84.32
C SER A 295 -65.55 49.40 85.03
N ALA A 296 -64.98 50.38 84.32
CA ALA A 296 -64.74 51.72 84.86
C ALA A 296 -66.05 52.44 85.26
N LYS A 297 -67.11 52.32 84.44
CA LYS A 297 -68.43 52.85 84.80
C LYS A 297 -69.01 52.19 86.03
N ILE A 298 -68.89 50.87 86.15
CA ILE A 298 -69.35 50.13 87.34
C ILE A 298 -68.56 50.59 88.57
N SER A 299 -67.24 50.71 88.48
CA SER A 299 -66.39 51.19 89.59
C SER A 299 -66.82 52.58 90.08
N ASN A 300 -67.13 53.50 89.16
CA ASN A 300 -67.66 54.84 89.51
C ASN A 300 -69.02 54.77 90.23
N VAL A 301 -69.91 53.86 89.80
CA VAL A 301 -71.21 53.66 90.46
C VAL A 301 -71.02 53.08 91.87
N ILE A 302 -70.12 52.12 92.04
CA ILE A 302 -69.80 51.57 93.37
C ILE A 302 -69.21 52.64 94.29
N GLY A 303 -68.33 53.51 93.78
CA GLY A 303 -67.83 54.67 94.52
C GLY A 303 -68.95 55.60 94.98
N MET A 304 -69.92 55.89 94.11
CA MET A 304 -71.10 56.69 94.48
C MET A 304 -71.97 56.00 95.54
N ILE A 305 -72.12 54.66 95.50
CA ILE A 305 -72.88 53.92 96.52
C ILE A 305 -72.15 53.99 97.88
N ASP A 306 -70.82 53.87 97.89
CA ASP A 306 -70.01 54.04 99.10
C ASP A 306 -70.15 55.46 99.69
N ASP A 307 -70.12 56.49 98.84
CA ASP A 307 -70.39 57.88 99.24
C ASP A 307 -71.80 58.05 99.85
N ILE A 308 -72.82 57.44 99.24
CA ILE A 308 -74.21 57.46 99.76
C ILE A 308 -74.30 56.73 101.10
N ALA A 309 -73.62 55.59 101.24
CA ALA A 309 -73.56 54.83 102.49
C ALA A 309 -72.89 55.64 103.60
N PHE A 310 -71.79 56.34 103.29
CA PHE A 310 -71.10 57.23 104.21
C PHE A 310 -71.98 58.42 104.64
N GLN A 311 -72.65 59.08 103.69
CA GLN A 311 -73.60 60.16 103.98
C GLN A 311 -74.77 59.68 104.84
N THR A 312 -75.31 58.50 104.55
CA THR A 312 -76.40 57.88 105.33
C THR A 312 -75.95 57.56 106.75
N ASN A 313 -74.73 57.05 106.93
CA ASN A 313 -74.12 56.81 108.23
C ASN A 313 -73.96 58.11 109.05
N LEU A 314 -73.54 59.22 108.42
CA LEU A 314 -73.48 60.53 109.07
C LEU A 314 -74.86 61.10 109.42
N LEU A 315 -75.85 60.97 108.54
CA LEU A 315 -77.23 61.38 108.80
C LEU A 315 -77.84 60.59 109.97
N ALA A 316 -77.60 59.27 110.00
CA ALA A 316 -78.05 58.39 111.07
C ALA A 316 -77.36 58.69 112.41
N LEU A 317 -76.08 59.07 112.38
CA LEU A 317 -75.37 59.56 113.57
C LEU A 317 -75.99 60.85 114.09
N ASN A 318 -76.24 61.84 113.22
CA ASN A 318 -76.90 63.09 113.60
C ASN A 318 -78.30 62.83 114.17
N ALA A 319 -79.08 61.94 113.57
CA ALA A 319 -80.40 61.55 114.05
C ALA A 319 -80.32 60.82 115.42
N SER A 320 -79.31 59.96 115.62
CA SER A 320 -79.08 59.29 116.91
C SER A 320 -78.75 60.29 118.02
N VAL A 321 -77.95 61.31 117.71
CA VAL A 321 -77.60 62.39 118.65
C VAL A 321 -78.84 63.24 119.00
N GLU A 322 -79.64 63.64 118.02
CA GLU A 322 -80.85 64.44 118.27
C GLU A 322 -81.93 63.63 119.01
N ALA A 323 -82.03 62.32 118.74
CA ALA A 323 -82.90 61.42 119.50
C ALA A 323 -82.46 61.26 120.96
N ALA A 324 -81.14 61.20 121.23
CA ALA A 324 -80.60 61.23 122.59
C ALA A 324 -80.89 62.57 123.31
N ARG A 325 -80.85 63.68 122.56
CA ARG A 325 -81.16 65.03 123.05
C ARG A 325 -82.63 65.20 123.44
N ALA A 326 -83.55 64.51 122.78
CA ALA A 326 -84.99 64.50 123.06
C ALA A 326 -85.40 63.63 124.27
N GLY A 327 -84.47 62.91 124.91
CA GLY A 327 -84.73 62.14 126.14
C GLY A 327 -85.70 60.97 125.95
N GLU A 328 -86.65 60.78 126.88
CA GLU A 328 -87.62 59.67 126.84
C GLU A 328 -88.50 59.66 125.57
N ALA A 329 -88.83 60.83 125.01
CA ALA A 329 -89.63 60.94 123.80
C ALA A 329 -88.89 60.49 122.52
N GLY A 330 -87.55 60.44 122.55
CA GLY A 330 -86.69 60.11 121.41
C GLY A 330 -86.27 58.65 121.31
N LYS A 331 -86.58 57.80 122.31
CA LYS A 331 -86.09 56.40 122.38
C LYS A 331 -86.42 55.56 121.12
N GLY A 332 -87.63 55.69 120.59
CA GLY A 332 -88.03 54.98 119.35
C GLY A 332 -87.24 55.44 118.13
N PHE A 333 -86.98 56.75 118.02
CA PHE A 333 -86.17 57.32 116.95
C PHE A 333 -84.69 56.94 117.07
N ALA A 334 -84.16 56.82 118.30
CA ALA A 334 -82.78 56.40 118.54
C ALA A 334 -82.52 54.97 118.05
N VAL A 335 -83.46 54.04 118.26
CA VAL A 335 -83.34 52.65 117.78
C VAL A 335 -83.32 52.60 116.25
N VAL A 336 -84.23 53.33 115.60
CA VAL A 336 -84.26 53.42 114.12
C VAL A 336 -82.97 54.04 113.59
N ALA A 337 -82.46 55.10 114.22
CA ALA A 337 -81.23 55.75 113.79
C ALA A 337 -80.00 54.83 113.94
N ILE A 338 -79.91 54.02 114.99
CA ILE A 338 -78.85 53.00 115.14
C ILE A 338 -78.97 51.91 114.07
N GLU A 339 -80.18 51.45 113.76
CA GLU A 339 -80.38 50.42 112.74
C GLU A 339 -80.07 50.94 111.32
N VAL A 340 -80.47 52.17 110.99
CA VAL A 340 -80.08 52.85 109.74
C VAL A 340 -78.57 53.00 109.66
N ARG A 341 -77.91 53.34 110.76
CA ARG A 341 -76.44 53.44 110.83
C ARG A 341 -75.77 52.09 110.57
N ARG A 342 -76.27 51.01 111.18
CA ARG A 342 -75.78 49.65 110.97
C ARG A 342 -75.95 49.19 109.52
N LEU A 343 -77.10 49.47 108.91
CA LEU A 343 -77.35 49.20 107.49
C LEU A 343 -76.42 50.00 106.57
N ALA A 344 -76.19 51.27 106.87
CA ALA A 344 -75.27 52.12 106.12
C ALA A 344 -73.82 51.60 106.19
N GLN A 345 -73.36 51.17 107.36
CA GLN A 345 -72.03 50.54 107.50
C GLN A 345 -71.94 49.22 106.71
N SER A 346 -72.97 48.37 106.80
CA SER A 346 -73.03 47.12 106.02
C SER A 346 -73.04 47.37 104.51
N ALA A 347 -73.69 48.43 104.05
CA ALA A 347 -73.70 48.83 102.63
C ALA A 347 -72.34 49.37 102.16
N ALA A 348 -71.60 50.07 103.02
CA ALA A 348 -70.23 50.51 102.73
C ALA A 348 -69.26 49.31 102.64
N GLU A 349 -69.36 48.37 103.60
CA GLU A 349 -68.56 47.13 103.58
C GLU A 349 -68.82 46.31 102.31
N ALA A 350 -70.09 46.09 101.95
CA ALA A 350 -70.47 45.39 100.72
C ALA A 350 -70.00 46.14 99.45
N SER A 351 -70.12 47.47 99.43
CA SER A 351 -69.61 48.29 98.31
C SER A 351 -68.09 48.15 98.16
N SER A 352 -67.34 48.14 99.26
CA SER A 352 -65.89 47.94 99.23
C SER A 352 -65.48 46.58 98.69
N GLU A 353 -66.20 45.51 99.05
CA GLU A 353 -65.95 44.15 98.53
C GLU A 353 -66.23 44.08 97.02
N VAL A 354 -67.36 44.64 96.56
CA VAL A 354 -67.68 44.72 95.13
C VAL A 354 -66.65 45.57 94.36
N LYS A 355 -66.16 46.66 94.97
CA LYS A 355 -65.12 47.51 94.37
C LYS A 355 -63.84 46.72 94.11
N GLN A 356 -63.38 45.93 95.09
CA GLN A 356 -62.20 45.08 94.92
C GLN A 356 -62.39 44.05 93.80
N LEU A 357 -63.56 43.40 93.72
CA LEU A 357 -63.85 42.45 92.64
C LEU A 357 -63.85 43.13 91.25
N VAL A 358 -64.37 44.36 91.16
CA VAL A 358 -64.38 45.13 89.89
C VAL A 358 -62.97 45.59 89.52
N GLU A 359 -62.14 46.01 90.47
CA GLU A 359 -60.73 46.36 90.25
C GLU A 359 -59.92 45.14 89.80
N GLN A 360 -60.11 43.99 90.43
CA GLN A 360 -59.50 42.73 89.99
C GLN A 360 -59.95 42.37 88.56
N SER A 361 -61.26 42.42 88.28
CA SER A 361 -61.80 42.13 86.95
C SER A 361 -61.22 43.07 85.88
N ALA A 362 -61.07 44.36 86.20
CA ALA A 362 -60.45 45.34 85.30
C ALA A 362 -58.98 45.01 85.01
N SER A 363 -58.23 44.57 86.03
CA SER A 363 -56.83 44.13 85.86
C SER A 363 -56.70 42.87 85.00
N GLU A 364 -57.61 41.90 85.17
CA GLU A 364 -57.65 40.69 84.34
C GLU A 364 -57.98 41.01 82.88
N VAL A 365 -58.92 41.92 82.64
CA VAL A 365 -59.28 42.40 81.29
C VAL A 365 -58.13 43.18 80.64
N ASP A 366 -57.42 44.04 81.38
CA ASP A 366 -56.23 44.75 80.88
C ASP A 366 -55.12 43.77 80.44
N THR A 367 -54.88 42.74 81.25
CA THR A 367 -53.92 41.68 80.92
C THR A 367 -54.37 40.88 79.70
N GLY A 368 -55.65 40.51 79.62
CA GLY A 368 -56.25 39.85 78.47
C GLY A 368 -56.13 40.69 77.19
N SER A 369 -56.41 41.99 77.27
CA SER A 369 -56.28 42.92 76.14
C SER A 369 -54.84 42.95 75.59
N LYS A 370 -53.83 43.02 76.46
CA LYS A 370 -52.41 42.94 76.06
C LYS A 370 -52.08 41.65 75.31
N HIS A 371 -52.59 40.51 75.77
CA HIS A 371 -52.39 39.23 75.08
C HIS A 371 -53.05 39.19 73.70
N VAL A 372 -54.25 39.73 73.57
CA VAL A 372 -54.96 39.81 72.28
C VAL A 372 -54.22 40.72 71.29
N ILE A 373 -53.71 41.87 71.74
CA ILE A 373 -52.88 42.76 70.92
C ILE A 373 -51.61 42.04 70.45
N SER A 374 -50.91 41.33 71.34
CA SER A 374 -49.72 40.56 70.98
C SER A 374 -50.05 39.43 69.98
N ALA A 375 -51.20 38.78 70.12
CA ALA A 375 -51.67 37.78 69.17
C ALA A 375 -51.94 38.39 67.78
N ALA A 376 -52.53 39.59 67.72
CA ALA A 376 -52.75 40.31 66.46
C ALA A 376 -51.42 40.62 65.73
N GLU A 377 -50.41 41.10 66.47
CA GLU A 377 -49.08 41.35 65.91
C GLU A 377 -48.45 40.07 65.33
N LYS A 378 -48.54 38.95 66.07
CA LYS A 378 -48.03 37.65 65.60
C LYS A 378 -48.76 37.11 64.37
N ILE A 379 -50.06 37.34 64.26
CA ILE A 379 -50.82 36.96 63.05
C ILE A 379 -50.36 37.80 61.85
N LYS A 380 -50.09 39.10 62.04
CA LYS A 380 -49.56 39.96 60.98
C LYS A 380 -48.19 39.51 60.47
N ASP A 381 -47.28 39.15 61.38
CA ASP A 381 -45.98 38.57 61.02
C ASP A 381 -46.16 37.25 60.24
N MET A 382 -47.11 36.41 60.66
CA MET A 382 -47.42 35.13 60.01
C MET A 382 -47.93 35.32 58.57
N ILE A 383 -48.85 36.26 58.34
CA ILE A 383 -49.34 36.59 56.99
C ILE A 383 -48.17 36.98 56.08
N THR A 384 -47.25 37.80 56.59
CA THR A 384 -46.07 38.23 55.83
C THR A 384 -45.17 37.04 55.46
N GLY A 385 -44.92 36.12 56.40
CA GLY A 385 -44.13 34.90 56.14
C GLY A 385 -44.81 33.92 55.16
N ILE A 386 -46.13 33.79 55.22
CA ILE A 386 -46.90 32.95 54.31
C ILE A 386 -46.87 33.52 52.88
N GLN A 387 -47.00 34.85 52.73
CA GLN A 387 -46.90 35.51 51.42
C GLN A 387 -45.51 35.31 50.79
N GLN A 388 -44.43 35.49 51.56
CA GLN A 388 -43.07 35.20 51.12
C GLN A 388 -42.89 33.73 50.71
N SER A 389 -43.47 32.80 51.47
CA SER A 389 -43.43 31.37 51.13
C SER A 389 -44.16 31.08 49.81
N SER A 390 -45.33 31.69 49.58
CA SER A 390 -46.08 31.56 48.33
C SER A 390 -45.27 32.06 47.11
N GLU A 391 -44.59 33.19 47.27
CA GLU A 391 -43.73 33.77 46.23
C GLU A 391 -42.53 32.88 45.92
N LEU A 392 -41.83 32.37 46.95
CA LEU A 392 -40.72 31.42 46.77
C LEU A 392 -41.16 30.14 46.07
N MET A 393 -42.31 29.56 46.47
CA MET A 393 -42.87 28.37 45.82
C MET A 393 -43.22 28.63 44.35
N SER A 394 -43.79 29.81 44.04
CA SER A 394 -44.03 30.21 42.65
C SER A 394 -42.73 30.33 41.85
N GLY A 395 -41.66 30.86 42.45
CA GLY A 395 -40.34 30.93 41.83
C GLY A 395 -39.74 29.56 41.55
N ILE A 396 -39.86 28.61 42.48
CA ILE A 396 -39.43 27.21 42.30
C ILE A 396 -40.20 26.54 41.17
N ALA A 397 -41.52 26.74 41.08
CA ALA A 397 -42.34 26.18 40.01
C ALA A 397 -41.90 26.67 38.63
N VAL A 398 -41.62 27.98 38.48
CA VAL A 398 -41.11 28.56 37.22
C VAL A 398 -39.73 28.00 36.88
N SER A 399 -38.79 28.02 37.84
CA SER A 399 -37.43 27.52 37.61
C SER A 399 -37.40 26.03 37.29
N SER A 400 -38.27 25.23 37.91
CA SER A 400 -38.39 23.79 37.62
C SER A 400 -38.93 23.55 36.21
N ARG A 401 -39.90 24.35 35.74
CA ARG A 401 -40.38 24.25 34.34
C ARG A 401 -39.30 24.63 33.33
N GLU A 402 -38.49 25.65 33.63
CA GLU A 402 -37.31 25.99 32.81
C GLU A 402 -36.28 24.86 32.79
N GLN A 403 -35.97 24.25 33.94
CA GLN A 403 -35.08 23.09 34.01
C GLN A 403 -35.61 21.91 33.21
N ALA A 404 -36.92 21.62 33.26
CA ALA A 404 -37.52 20.55 32.45
C ALA A 404 -37.32 20.81 30.95
N SER A 405 -37.46 22.06 30.51
CA SER A 405 -37.17 22.44 29.12
C SER A 405 -35.70 22.23 28.75
N SER A 406 -34.75 22.60 29.62
CA SER A 406 -33.32 22.34 29.37
C SER A 406 -32.99 20.84 29.37
N ILE A 407 -33.67 20.04 30.18
CA ILE A 407 -33.52 18.58 30.17
C ILE A 407 -34.02 17.98 28.84
N ASP A 408 -35.06 18.56 28.24
CA ASP A 408 -35.54 18.11 26.92
C ASP A 408 -34.49 18.36 25.82
N GLU A 409 -33.76 19.48 25.88
CA GLU A 409 -32.60 19.74 25.01
C GLU A 409 -31.48 18.71 25.22
N VAL A 410 -31.20 18.34 26.48
CA VAL A 410 -30.26 17.25 26.79
C VAL A 410 -30.74 15.93 26.20
N ASN A 411 -32.04 15.63 26.26
CA ASN A 411 -32.61 14.42 25.69
C ASN A 411 -32.41 14.37 24.15
N VAL A 412 -32.60 15.50 23.46
CA VAL A 412 -32.27 15.62 22.02
C VAL A 412 -30.79 15.29 21.77
N ALA A 413 -29.87 15.84 22.57
CA ALA A 413 -28.44 15.57 22.42
C ALA A 413 -28.08 14.10 22.66
N VAL A 414 -28.72 13.44 23.64
CA VAL A 414 -28.53 12.00 23.91
C VAL A 414 -29.02 11.16 22.72
N ARG A 415 -30.16 11.50 22.10
CA ARG A 415 -30.63 10.82 20.88
C ARG A 415 -29.65 10.97 19.72
N GLN A 416 -29.05 12.15 19.55
CA GLN A 416 -28.01 12.35 18.53
C GLN A 416 -26.74 11.52 18.83
N MET A 417 -26.38 11.35 20.10
CA MET A 417 -25.29 10.43 20.47
C MET A 417 -25.64 8.97 20.15
N ASP A 418 -26.89 8.54 20.34
CA ASP A 418 -27.35 7.20 19.94
C ASP A 418 -27.22 6.99 18.43
N GLU A 419 -27.70 7.92 17.61
CA GLU A 419 -27.56 7.87 16.15
C GLU A 419 -26.09 7.77 15.72
N MET A 420 -25.19 8.58 16.31
CA MET A 420 -23.76 8.48 16.02
C MET A 420 -23.16 7.15 16.49
N THR A 421 -23.64 6.59 17.58
CA THR A 421 -23.18 5.28 18.09
C THR A 421 -23.57 4.16 17.12
N GLN A 422 -24.81 4.19 16.60
CA GLN A 422 -25.26 3.25 15.57
C GLN A 422 -24.48 3.43 14.25
N HIS A 423 -24.21 4.68 13.85
CA HIS A 423 -23.38 4.97 12.68
C HIS A 423 -21.95 4.43 12.84
N ASN A 424 -21.35 4.57 14.02
CA ASN A 424 -20.03 4.01 14.30
C ASN A 424 -20.04 2.47 14.22
N ALA A 425 -21.10 1.82 14.69
CA ALA A 425 -21.23 0.37 14.58
C ALA A 425 -21.28 -0.07 13.11
N ALA A 426 -22.09 0.60 12.29
CA ALA A 426 -22.17 0.34 10.86
C ALA A 426 -20.82 0.61 10.15
N LEU A 427 -20.13 1.69 10.51
CA LEU A 427 -18.82 2.03 9.96
C LEU A 427 -17.76 0.97 10.31
N VAL A 428 -17.81 0.41 11.51
CA VAL A 428 -16.92 -0.68 11.91
C VAL A 428 -17.18 -1.94 11.07
N GLU A 429 -18.45 -2.29 10.84
CA GLU A 429 -18.81 -3.43 9.96
C GLU A 429 -18.32 -3.21 8.52
N GLU A 430 -18.54 -2.01 7.96
CA GLU A 430 -18.04 -1.65 6.62
C GLU A 430 -16.51 -1.68 6.54
N THR A 431 -15.84 -1.16 7.57
CA THR A 431 -14.37 -1.17 7.66
C THR A 431 -13.84 -2.59 7.73
N ASN A 432 -14.46 -3.48 8.53
CA ASN A 432 -14.06 -4.89 8.60
C ASN A 432 -14.23 -5.60 7.24
N ALA A 433 -15.32 -5.33 6.52
CA ALA A 433 -15.53 -5.87 5.18
C ALA A 433 -14.47 -5.36 4.18
N ALA A 434 -14.13 -4.07 4.24
CA ALA A 434 -13.08 -3.48 3.40
C ALA A 434 -11.69 -4.06 3.71
N ILE A 435 -11.38 -4.31 4.99
CA ILE A 435 -10.14 -4.97 5.41
C ILE A 435 -10.10 -6.40 4.87
N GLU A 436 -11.16 -7.18 5.03
CA GLU A 436 -11.23 -8.56 4.52
C GLU A 436 -11.02 -8.61 3.00
N GLN A 437 -11.64 -7.68 2.25
CA GLN A 437 -11.41 -7.57 0.82
C GLN A 437 -9.94 -7.21 0.51
N THR A 438 -9.34 -6.31 1.28
CA THR A 438 -7.93 -5.90 1.09
C THR A 438 -6.97 -7.04 1.41
N ASP A 439 -7.22 -7.80 2.47
CA ASP A 439 -6.40 -8.96 2.87
C ASP A 439 -6.43 -10.05 1.77
N ASN A 440 -7.60 -10.31 1.19
CA ASN A 440 -7.73 -11.20 0.04
C ASN A 440 -6.94 -10.71 -1.19
N GLN A 441 -6.90 -9.39 -1.44
CA GLN A 441 -6.11 -8.81 -2.53
C GLN A 441 -4.60 -8.91 -2.27
N VAL A 442 -4.17 -8.69 -1.03
CA VAL A 442 -2.77 -8.87 -0.61
C VAL A 442 -2.34 -10.33 -0.78
N ASP A 443 -3.17 -11.28 -0.35
CA ASP A 443 -2.89 -12.71 -0.50
C ASP A 443 -2.87 -13.17 -1.96
N GLU A 444 -3.60 -12.52 -2.86
CA GLU A 444 -3.49 -12.75 -4.30
C GLU A 444 -2.19 -12.17 -4.87
N LEU A 445 -1.80 -10.95 -4.45
CA LEU A 445 -0.52 -10.35 -4.84
C LEU A 445 0.69 -11.19 -4.38
N ASP A 446 0.67 -11.67 -3.13
CA ASP A 446 1.68 -12.58 -2.60
C ASP A 446 1.77 -13.85 -3.46
N ARG A 447 0.63 -14.45 -3.83
CA ARG A 447 0.61 -15.63 -4.71
C ARG A 447 1.18 -15.35 -6.10
N ILE A 448 0.94 -14.17 -6.67
CA ILE A 448 1.50 -13.79 -7.97
C ILE A 448 3.03 -13.60 -7.89
N VAL A 449 3.50 -12.98 -6.81
CA VAL A 449 4.91 -12.66 -6.59
C VAL A 449 5.73 -13.89 -6.19
N ASP A 450 5.17 -14.80 -5.38
CA ASP A 450 5.84 -16.00 -4.86
C ASP A 450 6.26 -17.01 -5.95
N VAL A 451 5.69 -16.92 -7.15
CA VAL A 451 6.11 -17.76 -8.28
C VAL A 451 7.51 -17.38 -8.76
N PHE A 452 7.92 -16.12 -8.58
CA PHE A 452 9.22 -15.62 -9.04
C PHE A 452 10.35 -15.98 -8.07
N LYS A 453 11.42 -16.55 -8.60
CA LYS A 453 12.65 -16.82 -7.83
C LYS A 453 13.58 -15.62 -7.89
N LEU A 454 13.95 -15.10 -6.73
CA LEU A 454 14.91 -14.02 -6.56
C LEU A 454 16.22 -14.56 -5.99
N ALA A 455 17.33 -13.85 -6.20
CA ALA A 455 18.63 -14.28 -5.66
C ALA A 455 18.65 -14.16 -4.12
N GLU A 456 19.27 -15.14 -3.45
CA GLU A 456 19.46 -15.13 -1.99
C GLU A 456 20.21 -13.85 -1.58
N GLY A 457 19.54 -12.98 -0.82
CA GLY A 457 19.96 -11.60 -0.52
C GLY A 457 18.84 -10.58 -0.70
N LEU A 458 17.85 -10.88 -1.55
CA LEU A 458 16.57 -10.14 -1.69
C LEU A 458 15.40 -10.84 -0.98
N GLU A 459 15.57 -12.10 -0.57
CA GLU A 459 14.62 -12.80 0.30
C GLU A 459 14.75 -12.28 1.74
N LYS A 460 13.99 -11.24 2.08
CA LYS A 460 13.59 -11.06 3.47
C LYS A 460 12.54 -12.12 3.80
N PRO A 461 12.62 -12.77 4.97
CA PRO A 461 11.60 -13.73 5.37
C PRO A 461 10.29 -12.96 5.49
N ILE A 462 9.28 -13.37 4.73
CA ILE A 462 7.89 -12.97 4.98
C ILE A 462 7.62 -13.36 6.43
N GLY A 463 7.35 -12.38 7.28
CA GLY A 463 7.09 -12.59 8.70
C GLY A 463 6.02 -13.65 8.84
N LYS A 464 6.40 -14.85 9.33
CA LYS A 464 5.42 -15.86 9.73
C LYS A 464 4.52 -15.20 10.77
N ASN A 465 3.26 -15.00 10.38
CA ASN A 465 2.18 -14.59 11.27
C ASN A 465 2.31 -15.31 12.61
N ILE A 466 2.71 -14.57 13.64
CA ILE A 466 2.47 -14.96 15.01
C ILE A 466 0.96 -14.91 15.15
N LYS A 467 0.32 -16.08 15.09
CA LYS A 467 -1.07 -16.23 15.52
C LYS A 467 -1.17 -15.67 16.94
N ALA A 468 -1.93 -14.58 17.08
CA ALA A 468 -2.33 -14.07 18.38
C ALA A 468 -3.11 -15.15 19.14
N ALA A 469 -2.82 -15.23 20.45
CA ALA A 469 -3.62 -15.97 21.43
C ALA A 469 -4.73 -15.08 21.96
#